data_AF-A0A5B8L0Q8-F1
#
_entry.id   AF-A0A5B8L0Q8-F1
#
_cell.length_a   1.000
_cell.length_b   1.000
_cell.length_c   1.000
_cell.angle_alpha   90.00
_cell.angle_beta   90.00
_cell.angle_gamma   90.00
#
_symmetry.space_group_name_H-M   'P 1'
#
loop_
_entity.id
_entity.type
_entity.pdbx_description
1 polymer ?
#
loop_
_entity_poly.entity_id
_entity_poly.type
_entity_poly.pdbx_seq_one_letter_code
_entity_poly.pdbx_strand_id
1 'polypeptide(L)'
;MKTIRLSPGPGAESGLESFLCGLVSLLPERTGLTGAHLLKTDTPSAAETTEQRIRGGDATADWVFLLSGHDVEALEEACTTHLALGMLRRCGASELHCDAAFRLVHAVTSADVR
;
A
#
# COMPACT_ATOMS: atom_id res chain seq x y z
N MET A 1 10.42 5.52 -1.42
CA MET A 1 9.04 4.98 -1.41
C MET A 1 8.98 3.77 -0.50
N LYS A 2 7.87 3.57 0.20
CA LYS A 2 7.57 2.39 1.03
C LYS A 2 6.26 1.77 0.53
N THR A 3 6.21 0.44 0.52
CA THR A 3 5.03 -0.33 0.13
C THR A 3 4.60 -1.18 1.32
N ILE A 4 3.32 -1.12 1.65
CA ILE A 4 2.72 -1.95 2.68
C ILE A 4 1.57 -2.70 2.03
N ARG A 5 1.65 -4.03 2.04
CA ARG A 5 0.59 -4.93 1.59
C ARG A 5 -0.16 -5.41 2.82
N LEU A 6 -1.48 -5.36 2.77
CA LEU A 6 -2.32 -5.80 3.87
C LEU A 6 -3.71 -6.18 3.39
N SER A 7 -4.42 -6.93 4.22
CA SER A 7 -5.85 -7.18 4.04
C SER A 7 -6.61 -6.71 5.27
N PRO A 8 -7.90 -6.36 5.15
CA PRO A 8 -8.76 -6.23 6.31
C PRO A 8 -8.99 -7.61 6.96
N GLY A 9 -9.05 -7.63 8.29
CA GLY A 9 -9.65 -8.74 9.02
C GLY A 9 -11.17 -8.76 8.82
N PRO A 10 -11.83 -9.91 9.05
CA PRO A 10 -13.28 -10.02 8.84
C PRO A 10 -14.08 -8.98 9.61
N GLY A 11 -14.86 -8.15 8.91
CA GLY A 11 -15.71 -7.12 9.52
C GLY A 11 -14.98 -5.84 9.92
N ALA A 12 -13.68 -5.72 9.61
CA ALA A 12 -12.89 -4.54 9.92
C ALA A 12 -12.63 -3.63 8.70
N GLU A 13 -13.21 -3.96 7.54
CA GLU A 13 -12.98 -3.31 6.25
C GLU A 13 -13.21 -1.80 6.34
N SER A 14 -14.41 -1.38 6.75
CA SER A 14 -14.75 0.05 6.79
C SER A 14 -13.91 0.84 7.80
N GLY A 15 -13.57 0.23 8.94
CA GLY A 15 -12.75 0.87 9.97
C GLY A 15 -11.32 1.08 9.50
N LEU A 16 -10.72 0.03 8.93
CA LEU A 16 -9.38 0.08 8.37
C LEU A 16 -9.29 1.04 7.18
N GLU A 17 -10.28 1.03 6.29
CA GLU A 17 -10.37 1.96 5.18
C GLU A 17 -10.41 3.41 5.65
N SER A 18 -11.31 3.72 6.59
CA SER A 18 -11.44 5.08 7.11
C SER A 18 -10.13 5.58 7.72
N PHE A 19 -9.45 4.72 8.49
CA PHE A 19 -8.13 5.02 9.05
C PHE A 19 -7.08 5.32 7.96
N LEU A 20 -6.96 4.44 6.96
CA LEU A 20 -5.98 4.59 5.89
C LEU A 20 -6.27 5.80 4.99
N CYS A 21 -7.54 6.09 4.69
CA CYS A 21 -7.95 7.30 3.97
C CYS A 21 -7.58 8.57 4.75
N GLY A 22 -7.73 8.56 6.08
CA GLY A 22 -7.24 9.66 6.92
C GLY A 22 -5.74 9.87 6.78
N LEU A 23 -4.95 8.79 6.71
CA LEU A 23 -3.50 8.88 6.46
C LEU A 23 -3.17 9.36 5.05
N VAL A 24 -3.96 8.98 4.04
CA VAL A 24 -3.80 9.47 2.66
C VAL A 24 -3.93 11.00 2.60
N SER A 25 -4.85 11.59 3.37
CA SER A 25 -4.99 13.04 3.46
C SER A 25 -3.89 13.71 4.28
N LEU A 26 -3.48 13.10 5.40
CA LEU A 26 -2.55 13.71 6.36
C LEU A 26 -1.08 13.65 5.91
N LEU A 27 -0.62 12.49 5.42
CA LEU A 27 0.82 12.25 5.22
C LEU A 27 1.45 13.14 4.14
N PRO A 28 0.78 13.45 3.00
CA PRO A 28 1.36 14.34 1.99
C PRO A 28 1.63 15.78 2.48
N GLU A 29 0.96 16.23 3.55
CA GLU A 29 1.17 17.57 4.12
C GLU A 29 2.46 17.67 4.95
N ARG A 30 3.11 16.54 5.28
CA ARG A 30 4.34 16.52 6.06
C ARG A 30 5.56 16.80 5.17
N THR A 31 6.47 17.63 5.67
CA THR A 31 7.77 17.87 5.03
C THR A 31 8.51 16.56 4.80
N GLY A 32 9.15 16.43 3.63
CA GLY A 32 9.89 15.22 3.23
C GLY A 32 9.03 14.16 2.53
N LEU A 33 7.70 14.20 2.70
CA LEU A 33 6.74 13.32 2.02
C LEU A 33 6.15 14.02 0.80
N THR A 34 5.74 13.22 -0.19
CA THR A 34 5.20 13.73 -1.46
C THR A 34 3.82 13.19 -1.78
N GLY A 35 3.46 12.02 -1.26
CA GLY A 35 2.18 11.42 -1.60
C GLY A 35 1.94 10.10 -0.89
N ALA A 36 0.67 9.81 -0.65
CA ALA A 36 0.19 8.56 -0.07
C ALA A 36 -0.99 8.06 -0.90
N HIS A 37 -1.05 6.75 -1.13
CA HIS A 37 -2.12 6.13 -1.92
C HIS A 37 -2.58 4.83 -1.29
N LEU A 38 -3.89 4.65 -1.22
CA LEU A 38 -4.52 3.36 -0.93
C LEU A 38 -5.03 2.77 -2.24
N LEU A 39 -4.42 1.67 -2.66
CA LEU A 39 -4.85 0.87 -3.79
C LEU A 39 -5.59 -0.34 -3.27
N LYS A 40 -6.77 -0.61 -3.83
CA LYS A 40 -7.55 -1.81 -3.51
C LYS A 40 -7.68 -2.65 -4.75
N THR A 41 -7.45 -3.94 -4.60
CA THR A 41 -7.62 -4.91 -5.66
C THR A 41 -9.12 -5.13 -5.87
N ASP A 42 -9.60 -4.77 -7.05
CA ASP A 42 -10.94 -5.13 -7.53
C ASP A 42 -10.78 -6.36 -8.44
N THR A 43 -10.65 -7.54 -7.82
CA THR A 43 -10.44 -8.78 -8.57
C THR A 43 -11.75 -9.15 -9.27
N PRO A 44 -11.80 -9.16 -10.61
CA PRO A 44 -12.98 -9.61 -11.31
C PRO A 44 -13.22 -11.09 -10.99
N SER A 45 -14.49 -11.49 -10.83
CA SER A 45 -14.85 -12.91 -10.75
C SER A 45 -14.66 -13.58 -12.12
N ALA A 46 -13.41 -13.87 -12.47
CA ALA A 46 -13.02 -14.59 -13.67
C ALA A 46 -12.43 -15.96 -13.30
N ALA A 47 -12.54 -16.92 -14.22
CA ALA A 47 -11.91 -18.22 -14.04
C ALA A 47 -10.39 -18.06 -14.01
N GLU A 48 -9.74 -18.77 -13.07
CA GLU A 48 -8.29 -18.76 -12.93
C GLU A 48 -7.59 -19.13 -14.24
N THR A 49 -6.64 -18.29 -14.68
CA THR A 49 -5.91 -18.58 -15.91
C THR A 49 -4.99 -19.78 -15.75
N THR A 50 -4.58 -20.38 -16.86
CA THR A 50 -3.62 -21.48 -16.82
C THR A 50 -2.29 -21.04 -16.20
N GLU A 51 -1.85 -19.79 -16.43
CA GLU A 51 -0.66 -19.24 -15.78
C GLU A 51 -0.79 -19.13 -14.26
N GLN A 52 -1.94 -18.67 -13.75
CA GLN A 52 -2.19 -18.55 -12.30
C GLN A 52 -2.22 -19.91 -11.62
N ARG A 53 -2.85 -20.90 -12.25
CA ARG A 53 -2.90 -22.28 -11.75
C ARG A 53 -1.52 -22.91 -11.61
N ILE A 54 -0.62 -22.64 -12.57
CA ILE A 54 0.76 -23.13 -12.52
C ILE A 54 1.57 -22.44 -11.42
N ARG A 55 1.26 -21.17 -11.09
CA ARG A 55 1.92 -20.39 -10.05
C ARG A 55 1.39 -20.67 -8.63
N GLY A 56 0.35 -21.50 -8.50
CA GLY A 56 -0.29 -21.81 -7.21
C GLY A 56 -1.30 -20.76 -6.77
N GLY A 57 -1.88 -20.02 -7.72
CA GLY A 57 -2.72 -18.84 -7.46
C GLY A 57 -1.88 -17.60 -7.13
N ASP A 58 -2.49 -16.43 -7.26
CA ASP A 58 -1.89 -15.19 -6.77
C ASP A 58 -2.26 -15.00 -5.30
N ALA A 59 -1.28 -14.73 -4.44
CA ALA A 59 -1.56 -14.25 -3.09
C ALA A 59 -2.28 -12.90 -3.21
N THR A 60 -3.56 -12.88 -2.88
CA THR A 60 -4.40 -11.69 -2.90
C THR A 60 -3.98 -10.77 -1.76
N ALA A 61 -3.04 -9.87 -2.03
CA ALA A 61 -2.99 -8.66 -1.22
C ALA A 61 -4.21 -7.85 -1.63
N ASP A 62 -5.21 -7.82 -0.77
CA ASP A 62 -6.43 -7.10 -1.10
C ASP A 62 -6.07 -5.63 -1.24
N TRP A 63 -5.30 -5.06 -0.31
CA TRP A 63 -4.96 -3.64 -0.32
C TRP A 63 -3.45 -3.38 -0.27
N VAL A 64 -3.04 -2.28 -0.92
CA VAL A 64 -1.67 -1.78 -0.93
C VAL A 64 -1.67 -0.31 -0.53
N PHE A 65 -0.91 0.01 0.50
CA PHE A 65 -0.61 1.40 0.88
C PHE A 65 0.77 1.79 0.36
N LEU A 66 0.82 2.80 -0.50
CA LEU A 66 2.05 3.36 -1.05
C LEU A 66 2.35 4.69 -0.38
N LEU A 67 3.55 4.85 0.17
CA LEU A 67 4.04 6.11 0.70
C LEU A 67 5.28 6.57 -0.09
N SER A 68 5.22 7.78 -0.61
CA SER A 68 6.29 8.41 -1.38
C SER A 68 6.79 9.67 -0.70
N GLY A 69 8.08 9.95 -0.88
CA GLY A 69 8.77 11.07 -0.28
C GLY A 69 10.18 11.16 -0.86
N HIS A 70 10.77 12.34 -0.74
CA HIS A 70 12.15 12.61 -1.14
C HIS A 70 13.13 12.50 0.04
N ASP A 71 12.62 12.58 1.28
CA ASP A 71 13.39 12.40 2.49
C ASP A 71 13.19 10.97 3.04
N VAL A 72 14.29 10.26 3.24
CA VAL A 72 14.29 8.88 3.74
C VAL A 72 13.95 8.82 5.24
N GLU A 73 14.41 9.79 6.03
CA GLU A 73 14.16 9.83 7.47
C GLU A 73 12.68 10.12 7.73
N ALA A 74 12.10 11.07 6.99
CA ALA A 74 10.67 11.36 7.05
C ALA A 74 9.80 10.14 6.67
N LEU A 75 10.23 9.37 5.66
CA LEU A 75 9.56 8.12 5.28
C LEU A 75 9.62 7.07 6.39
N GLU A 76 10.77 6.89 7.03
CA GLU A 76 10.93 5.91 8.11
C GLU A 76 10.19 6.32 9.38
N GLU A 77 10.22 7.61 9.72
CA GLU A 77 9.46 8.16 10.83
C GLU A 77 7.95 7.99 10.62
N ALA A 78 7.45 8.28 9.43
CA ALA A 78 6.03 8.07 9.09
C ALA A 78 5.65 6.59 9.18
N CYS A 79 6.53 5.69 8.72
CA CYS A 79 6.32 4.25 8.83
C CYS A 79 6.28 3.77 10.28
N THR A 80 7.16 4.27 11.14
CA THR A 80 7.22 3.87 12.55
C THR A 80 6.14 4.51 13.42
N THR A 81 5.63 5.67 13.03
CA THR A 81 4.63 6.43 13.81
C THR A 81 3.19 6.09 13.40
N HIS A 82 2.89 6.14 12.11
CA HIS A 82 1.51 6.04 11.61
C HIS A 82 1.19 4.68 11.01
N LEU A 83 2.20 4.01 10.44
CA LEU A 83 2.04 2.75 9.71
C LEU A 83 2.73 1.57 10.41
N ALA A 84 2.98 1.68 11.72
CA ALA A 84 3.57 0.60 12.48
C ALA A 84 2.67 -0.64 12.46
N LEU A 85 3.26 -1.83 12.35
CA LEU A 85 2.55 -3.11 12.29
C LEU A 85 1.48 -3.24 13.40
N GLY A 86 1.83 -2.84 14.62
CA GLY A 86 0.92 -2.89 15.76
C GLY A 86 -0.26 -1.91 15.65
N MET A 87 -0.06 -0.74 15.02
CA MET A 87 -1.13 0.22 14.77
C MET A 87 -2.10 -0.33 13.73
N LEU A 88 -1.57 -0.80 12.59
CA LEU A 88 -2.37 -1.35 11.50
C LEU A 88 -3.22 -2.53 11.97
N ARG A 89 -2.65 -3.43 12.78
CA ARG A 89 -3.39 -4.54 13.40
C ARG A 89 -4.51 -4.07 14.33
N ARG A 90 -4.28 -3.04 15.14
CA ARG A 90 -5.34 -2.46 16.00
C ARG A 90 -6.47 -1.83 15.20
N CYS A 91 -6.15 -1.28 14.02
CA CYS A 91 -7.12 -0.76 13.07
C CYS A 91 -7.80 -1.84 12.23
N GLY A 92 -7.50 -3.12 12.47
CA GLY A 92 -8.16 -4.25 11.85
C GLY A 92 -7.45 -4.85 10.64
N ALA A 93 -6.18 -4.53 10.40
CA ALA A 93 -5.42 -5.17 9.34
C ALA A 93 -4.97 -6.59 9.70
N SER A 94 -5.12 -7.51 8.76
CA SER A 94 -4.61 -8.88 8.70
C SER A 94 -3.53 -8.99 7.59
N GLU A 95 -2.83 -10.13 7.53
CA GLU A 95 -1.88 -10.48 6.45
C GLU A 95 -0.93 -9.36 6.02
N LEU A 96 -0.24 -8.79 7.02
CA LEU A 96 0.54 -7.57 6.82
C LEU A 96 1.98 -7.85 6.40
N HIS A 97 2.40 -7.24 5.30
CA HIS A 97 3.75 -7.29 4.78
C HIS A 97 4.26 -5.88 4.47
N CYS A 98 5.35 -5.48 5.12
CA CYS A 98 6.04 -4.23 4.83
C CYS A 98 7.32 -4.54 4.05
N ASP A 99 7.43 -3.99 2.86
CA ASP A 99 8.61 -4.18 2.02
C ASP A 99 9.74 -3.21 2.41
N ALA A 100 10.93 -3.49 1.87
CA ALA A 100 12.05 -2.55 1.90
C ALA A 100 11.71 -1.23 1.18
N ALA A 101 12.54 -0.20 1.39
CA ALA A 101 12.37 1.06 0.67
C ALA A 101 12.75 0.90 -0.81
N PHE A 102 11.90 1.43 -1.68
CA PHE A 102 12.15 1.50 -3.12
C PHE A 102 12.51 2.92 -3.55
N ARG A 103 13.37 3.02 -4.57
CA ARG A 103 13.70 4.27 -5.26
C ARG A 103 13.08 4.23 -6.66
N LEU A 104 12.41 5.30 -7.05
CA LEU A 104 11.94 5.46 -8.43
C LEU A 104 13.17 5.70 -9.34
N VAL A 105 13.37 4.82 -10.32
CA VAL A 105 14.48 4.93 -11.29
C VAL A 105 13.99 5.39 -12.65
N HIS A 106 12.80 4.94 -13.06
CA HIS A 106 12.21 5.25 -14.34
C HIS A 106 10.74 5.61 -14.19
N ALA A 107 10.29 6.58 -14.98
CA ALA A 107 8.88 6.90 -15.17
C ALA A 107 8.67 7.12 -16.67
N VAL A 108 7.53 6.65 -17.18
CA VAL A 108 7.12 6.86 -18.57
C VAL A 108 6.09 7.98 -18.57
N THR A 109 6.32 8.98 -19.39
CA THR A 109 5.43 10.12 -19.61
C THR A 109 4.86 10.06 -21.02
N SER A 110 3.91 10.96 -21.35
CA SER A 110 3.40 11.06 -22.72
C SER A 110 4.48 11.43 -23.75
N ALA A 111 5.60 12.01 -23.33
CA ALA A 111 6.73 12.30 -24.22
C ALA A 111 7.53 11.05 -24.62
N ASP A 112 7.40 9.97 -23.85
CA ASP A 112 8.15 8.72 -24.05
C ASP A 112 7.40 7.71 -24.94
N VAL A 113 6.12 7.96 -25.24
CA VAL A 113 5.25 7.09 -26.05
C VAL A 113 4.94 7.79 -27.38
N ARG A 114 5.19 7.11 -28.50
CA ARG A 114 4.91 7.58 -29.87
C ARG A 114 3.66 6.97 -30.45
#